data_AF-A0A8H6HAJ4-F1
#
_entry.id   AF-A0A8H6HAJ4-F1
#
_cell.length_a   1.000
_cell.length_b   1.000
_cell.length_c   1.000
_cell.angle_alpha   90.00
_cell.angle_beta   90.00
_cell.angle_gamma   90.00
#
_symmetry.space_group_name_H-M   'P 1'
#
loop_
_entity.id
_entity.type
_entity.pdbx_description
1 polymer ?
#
loop_
_entity_poly.entity_id
_entity_poly.type
_entity_poly.pdbx_seq_one_letter_code
_entity_poly.pdbx_strand_id
1 'polypeptide(L)'
;MTFESSEALAALVRSITEANPTAAAKQNSKGNTYFCDRKAYGQPTRRSMDLHPLYWDSIQQKVWSKFVHANPKPTFSAAIKYFQEDKAIPSKVFPQLGDLGRLTLTGDLVYAGVVQEPTVVEMAQAIVELDAGAIAGLRALKFLTRTWPATRGAKVEAVVEALGAIQEKMTDTFTEQEMEEAGFDLLSLEHSLCKFSRALRLNVLSKDI
;
A
#
# COMPACT_ATOMS: atom_id res chain seq x y z
N MET A 1 -4.83 15.15 -13.61
CA MET A 1 -6.30 15.26 -13.46
C MET A 1 -6.57 15.99 -12.16
N THR A 2 -7.18 17.17 -12.20
CA THR A 2 -7.53 17.95 -11.00
C THR A 2 -9.05 17.93 -10.87
N PHE A 3 -9.55 17.59 -9.68
CA PHE A 3 -10.97 17.66 -9.38
C PHE A 3 -11.29 19.03 -8.80
N GLU A 4 -12.34 19.68 -9.31
CA GLU A 4 -12.74 21.01 -8.84
C GLU A 4 -13.64 20.95 -7.59
N SER A 5 -14.27 19.80 -7.33
CA SER A 5 -15.10 19.59 -6.14
C SER A 5 -15.23 18.10 -5.73
N SER A 6 -15.73 17.89 -4.51
CA SER A 6 -16.04 16.56 -3.96
C SER A 6 -17.14 15.85 -4.78
N GLU A 7 -18.10 16.61 -5.30
CA GLU A 7 -19.20 16.11 -6.13
C GLU A 7 -18.70 15.64 -7.50
N ALA A 8 -17.74 16.34 -8.10
CA ALA A 8 -17.12 15.95 -9.35
C ALA A 8 -16.35 14.62 -9.20
N LEU A 9 -15.63 14.46 -8.09
CA LEU A 9 -14.97 13.19 -7.73
C LEU A 9 -16.01 12.07 -7.55
N ALA A 10 -17.08 12.31 -6.80
CA ALA A 10 -18.14 11.33 -6.58
C ALA A 10 -18.87 10.94 -7.87
N ALA A 11 -19.07 11.88 -8.80
CA ALA A 11 -19.64 11.61 -10.12
C ALA A 11 -18.73 10.71 -10.98
N LEU A 12 -17.43 10.98 -11.01
CA LEU A 12 -16.47 10.13 -11.73
C LEU A 12 -16.42 8.71 -11.13
N VAL A 13 -16.32 8.60 -9.80
CA VAL A 13 -16.29 7.30 -9.11
C VAL A 13 -17.54 6.49 -9.46
N ARG A 14 -18.73 7.11 -9.44
CA ARG A 14 -19.98 6.45 -9.86
C ARG A 14 -19.91 5.97 -11.31
N SER A 15 -19.48 6.83 -12.23
CA SER A 15 -19.35 6.48 -13.65
C SER A 15 -18.42 5.29 -13.89
N ILE A 16 -17.27 5.22 -13.22
CA ILE A 16 -16.32 4.09 -13.33
C ILE A 16 -16.96 2.79 -12.81
N THR A 17 -17.72 2.88 -11.72
CA THR A 17 -18.38 1.73 -11.08
C THR A 17 -19.50 1.18 -11.93
N GLU A 18 -20.32 2.07 -12.49
CA GLU A 18 -21.45 1.72 -13.37
C GLU A 18 -20.95 1.12 -14.70
N ALA A 19 -19.81 1.59 -15.20
CA ALA A 19 -19.18 1.05 -16.41
C ALA A 19 -18.56 -0.35 -16.22
N ASN A 20 -18.32 -0.82 -14.99
CA ASN A 20 -17.67 -2.10 -14.70
C ASN A 20 -18.50 -2.98 -13.71
N PRO A 21 -19.68 -3.48 -14.13
CA PRO A 21 -20.64 -4.14 -13.23
C PRO A 21 -20.18 -5.50 -12.68
N THR A 22 -19.15 -6.12 -13.24
CA THR A 22 -18.64 -7.44 -12.81
C THR A 22 -18.01 -7.43 -11.41
N ALA A 23 -17.60 -6.27 -10.90
CA ALA A 23 -17.15 -6.10 -9.52
C ALA A 23 -18.34 -5.98 -8.53
N ALA A 24 -19.49 -5.45 -8.97
CA ALA A 24 -20.68 -5.25 -8.14
C ALA A 24 -21.55 -6.51 -7.98
N ALA A 25 -21.26 -7.59 -8.70
CA ALA A 25 -22.20 -8.68 -8.97
C ALA A 25 -22.40 -9.72 -7.84
N LYS A 26 -21.83 -9.53 -6.64
CA LYS A 26 -22.11 -10.43 -5.50
C LYS A 26 -22.33 -9.69 -4.18
N GLN A 27 -23.30 -8.77 -4.11
CA GLN A 27 -24.08 -8.59 -2.87
C GLN A 27 -25.35 -7.74 -3.08
N ASN A 28 -26.48 -8.31 -2.68
CA ASN A 28 -27.77 -7.73 -2.32
C ASN A 28 -28.22 -6.40 -2.95
N SER A 29 -29.40 -6.47 -3.56
CA SER A 29 -30.21 -5.44 -4.23
C SER A 29 -30.67 -4.24 -3.37
N LYS A 30 -29.89 -3.81 -2.38
CA LYS A 30 -30.20 -2.65 -1.53
C LYS A 30 -28.98 -1.78 -1.30
N GLY A 31 -28.72 -0.89 -2.26
CA GLY A 31 -28.10 0.41 -2.03
C GLY A 31 -26.59 0.48 -2.22
N ASN A 32 -26.16 1.26 -3.22
CA ASN A 32 -25.00 2.16 -3.18
C ASN A 32 -23.66 1.60 -2.61
N THR A 33 -23.34 0.31 -2.79
CA THR A 33 -22.08 -0.25 -2.27
C THR A 33 -21.03 -0.41 -3.36
N TYR A 34 -19.99 0.44 -3.30
CA TYR A 34 -18.77 0.38 -4.12
C TYR A 34 -17.84 -0.80 -3.74
N PHE A 35 -18.04 -1.42 -2.58
CA PHE A 35 -17.14 -2.45 -2.05
C PHE A 35 -17.64 -3.87 -2.36
N CYS A 36 -16.90 -4.61 -3.19
CA CYS A 36 -17.25 -5.95 -3.70
C CYS A 36 -17.17 -7.05 -2.63
N ASP A 37 -16.12 -7.00 -1.80
CA ASP A 37 -15.96 -7.86 -0.62
C ASP A 37 -15.36 -7.06 0.52
N ARG A 38 -16.18 -6.77 1.53
CA ARG A 38 -15.76 -5.99 2.71
C ARG A 38 -14.71 -6.72 3.56
N LYS A 39 -14.53 -8.04 3.36
CA LYS A 39 -13.57 -8.88 4.08
C LYS A 39 -12.30 -9.20 3.29
N ALA A 40 -12.19 -8.75 2.03
CA ALA A 40 -11.04 -9.05 1.17
C ALA A 40 -9.69 -8.64 1.81
N TYR A 41 -9.71 -7.57 2.60
CA TYR A 41 -8.54 -7.02 3.29
C TYR A 41 -8.59 -7.22 4.82
N GLY A 42 -9.25 -8.28 5.30
CA GLY A 42 -9.33 -8.60 6.72
C GLY A 42 -10.62 -8.10 7.37
N GLN A 43 -10.53 -7.61 8.62
CA GLN A 43 -11.72 -7.16 9.34
C GLN A 43 -12.33 -5.92 8.67
N PRO A 44 -13.62 -5.95 8.30
CA PRO A 44 -14.27 -4.80 7.68
C PRO A 44 -14.21 -3.58 8.59
N THR A 45 -13.68 -2.47 8.09
CA THR A 45 -13.84 -1.16 8.76
C THR A 45 -15.17 -0.52 8.33
N ARG A 46 -15.52 0.62 8.92
CA ARG A 46 -16.72 1.38 8.55
C ARG A 46 -16.53 2.14 7.21
N ARG A 47 -16.01 1.47 6.17
CA ARG A 47 -15.80 2.09 4.86
C ARG A 47 -17.15 2.43 4.24
N SER A 48 -17.35 3.70 3.91
CA SER A 48 -18.56 4.21 3.28
C SER A 48 -18.22 5.39 2.37
N MET A 49 -19.03 5.60 1.33
CA MET A 49 -19.00 6.81 0.52
C MET A 49 -19.32 8.06 1.34
N ASP A 50 -19.97 7.91 2.50
CA ASP A 50 -20.26 9.03 3.41
C ASP A 50 -19.00 9.71 3.96
N LEU A 51 -17.85 9.03 3.89
CA LEU A 51 -16.57 9.58 4.37
C LEU A 51 -15.84 10.40 3.31
N HIS A 52 -16.25 10.36 2.04
CA HIS A 52 -15.55 11.07 0.97
C HIS A 52 -15.44 12.59 1.21
N PRO A 53 -16.44 13.31 1.76
CA PRO A 53 -16.31 14.73 2.02
C PRO A 53 -15.28 14.99 3.13
N LEU A 54 -15.22 14.12 4.14
CA LEU A 54 -14.23 14.22 5.22
C LEU A 54 -12.81 14.05 4.70
N TYR A 55 -12.58 13.10 3.77
CA TYR A 55 -11.27 12.96 3.12
C TYR A 55 -10.93 14.17 2.27
N TRP A 56 -11.89 14.69 1.50
CA TRP A 56 -11.72 15.90 0.69
C TRP A 56 -11.31 17.10 1.56
N ASP A 57 -12.09 17.40 2.58
CA ASP A 57 -11.83 18.51 3.52
C ASP A 57 -10.46 18.36 4.19
N SER A 58 -10.08 17.13 4.51
CA SER A 58 -8.82 16.85 5.16
C SER A 58 -7.60 17.08 4.28
N ILE A 59 -7.70 16.75 2.99
CA ILE A 59 -6.67 17.07 1.99
C ILE A 59 -6.51 18.60 1.87
N GLN A 60 -7.62 19.35 1.95
CA GLN A 60 -7.59 20.81 1.97
C GLN A 60 -6.97 21.35 3.26
N GLN A 61 -7.33 20.79 4.43
CA GLN A 61 -6.83 21.20 5.75
C GLN A 61 -5.33 20.95 5.92
N LYS A 62 -4.83 19.77 5.53
CA LYS A 62 -3.37 19.48 5.51
C LYS A 62 -2.67 20.09 4.29
N VAL A 63 -3.40 20.83 3.46
CA VAL A 63 -2.92 21.59 2.31
C VAL A 63 -2.00 20.78 1.39
N TRP A 64 -2.49 19.64 0.91
CA TRP A 64 -1.73 18.75 0.02
C TRP A 64 -1.12 19.48 -1.17
N SER A 65 -1.89 20.41 -1.76
CA SER A 65 -1.42 21.26 -2.84
C SER A 65 -0.16 22.02 -2.46
N LYS A 66 -0.08 22.63 -1.27
CA LYS A 66 1.13 23.31 -0.79
C LYS A 66 2.26 22.33 -0.54
N PHE A 67 2.00 21.16 0.04
CA PHE A 67 3.03 20.15 0.28
C PHE A 67 3.70 19.71 -1.02
N VAL A 68 2.91 19.39 -2.05
CA VAL A 68 3.41 18.95 -3.37
C VAL A 68 4.03 20.10 -4.16
N HIS A 69 3.53 21.33 -4.03
CA HIS A 69 4.17 22.50 -4.66
C HIS A 69 5.53 22.83 -4.01
N ALA A 70 5.63 22.73 -2.68
CA ALA A 70 6.86 23.00 -1.95
C ALA A 70 7.90 21.88 -2.10
N ASN A 71 7.46 20.66 -2.40
CA ASN A 71 8.30 19.50 -2.63
C ASN A 71 7.95 18.89 -3.99
N PRO A 72 8.48 19.43 -5.11
CA PRO A 72 8.25 18.85 -6.42
C PRO A 72 8.75 17.40 -6.40
N LYS A 73 7.81 16.45 -6.40
CA LYS A 73 8.06 15.00 -6.23
C LYS A 73 8.66 14.67 -4.84
N PRO A 74 7.87 14.66 -3.75
CA PRO A 74 8.37 14.34 -2.41
C PRO A 74 8.94 12.92 -2.34
N THR A 75 9.87 12.69 -1.39
CA THR A 75 10.38 11.34 -1.13
C THR A 75 9.29 10.42 -0.60
N PHE A 76 9.48 9.12 -0.76
CA PHE A 76 8.53 8.12 -0.30
C PHE A 76 8.23 8.25 1.20
N SER A 77 9.27 8.43 2.02
CA SER A 77 9.11 8.62 3.47
C SER A 77 8.38 9.91 3.82
N ALA A 78 8.64 10.99 3.10
CA ALA A 78 7.96 12.27 3.33
C ALA A 78 6.46 12.14 3.03
N ALA A 79 6.10 11.43 1.95
CA ALA A 79 4.71 11.17 1.60
C ALA A 79 4.01 10.25 2.61
N ILE A 80 4.63 9.14 3.05
CA ILE A 80 4.06 8.29 4.12
C ILE A 80 3.82 9.10 5.39
N LYS A 81 4.79 9.92 5.79
CA LYS A 81 4.68 10.78 6.98
C LYS A 81 3.61 11.85 6.82
N TYR A 82 3.41 12.39 5.62
CA TYR A 82 2.33 13.32 5.35
C TYR A 82 0.96 12.70 5.65
N PHE A 83 0.75 11.45 5.25
CA PHE A 83 -0.52 10.73 5.51
C PHE A 83 -0.65 10.18 6.93
N GLN A 84 0.41 10.23 7.74
CA GLN A 84 0.38 9.78 9.12
C GLN A 84 -0.59 10.62 9.96
N GLU A 85 -1.36 9.96 10.83
CA GLU A 85 -2.23 10.66 11.79
C GLU A 85 -1.35 11.55 12.68
N ASP A 86 -1.66 12.84 12.72
CA ASP A 86 -1.04 13.74 13.69
C ASP A 86 -1.75 13.56 15.03
N LYS A 87 -1.05 12.97 16.00
CA LYS A 87 -1.60 12.74 17.35
C LYS A 87 -1.90 14.05 18.10
N ALA A 88 -1.33 15.17 17.66
CA ALA A 88 -1.57 16.49 18.24
C ALA A 88 -2.82 17.18 17.66
N ILE A 89 -3.35 16.71 16.53
CA ILE A 89 -4.55 17.27 15.91
C ILE A 89 -5.76 16.39 16.33
N PRO A 90 -6.76 16.94 17.02
CA PRO A 90 -7.90 16.18 17.52
C PRO A 90 -8.77 15.55 16.41
N SER A 91 -8.71 16.07 15.19
CA SER A 91 -9.36 15.48 14.01
C SER A 91 -8.43 14.45 13.38
N LYS A 92 -8.91 13.21 13.24
CA LYS A 92 -8.26 12.22 12.38
C LYS A 92 -8.35 12.72 10.94
N VAL A 93 -7.32 13.45 10.51
CA VAL A 93 -7.24 14.07 9.17
C VAL A 93 -7.43 13.02 8.08
N PHE A 94 -7.13 11.75 8.30
CA PHE A 94 -7.52 10.71 7.33
C PHE A 94 -8.27 9.62 8.07
N PRO A 95 -9.61 9.74 8.24
CA PRO A 95 -10.36 8.77 9.02
C PRO A 95 -10.16 7.38 8.41
N GLN A 96 -9.86 6.36 9.21
CA GLN A 96 -9.67 4.98 8.73
C GLN A 96 -8.48 4.73 7.78
N LEU A 97 -7.59 5.71 7.55
CA LEU A 97 -6.35 5.50 6.82
C LEU A 97 -5.28 4.93 7.78
N GLY A 98 -5.34 3.62 7.99
CA GLY A 98 -4.34 2.90 8.78
C GLY A 98 -2.99 2.79 8.07
N ASP A 99 -1.99 2.24 8.77
CA ASP A 99 -0.60 2.15 8.29
C ASP A 99 -0.47 1.48 6.91
N LEU A 100 -1.20 0.38 6.69
CA LEU A 100 -1.26 -0.28 5.38
C LEU A 100 -1.85 0.64 4.30
N GLY A 101 -2.94 1.35 4.61
CA GLY A 101 -3.59 2.25 3.66
C GLY A 101 -2.70 3.43 3.27
N ARG A 102 -1.86 3.91 4.19
CA ARG A 102 -0.84 4.92 3.88
C ARG A 102 0.21 4.37 2.93
N LEU A 103 0.72 3.17 3.19
CA LEU A 103 1.73 2.54 2.34
C LEU A 103 1.20 2.34 0.92
N THR A 104 -0.01 1.80 0.77
CA THR A 104 -0.63 1.57 -0.55
C THR A 104 -0.92 2.87 -1.27
N LEU A 105 -1.46 3.89 -0.58
CA LEU A 105 -1.73 5.19 -1.19
C LEU A 105 -0.44 5.88 -1.66
N THR A 106 0.63 5.80 -0.87
CA THR A 106 1.93 6.33 -1.30
C THR A 106 2.46 5.57 -2.51
N GLY A 107 2.30 4.24 -2.55
CA GLY A 107 2.65 3.43 -3.73
C GLY A 107 1.87 3.84 -4.99
N ASP A 108 0.56 4.06 -4.88
CA ASP A 108 -0.26 4.55 -5.99
C ASP A 108 0.23 5.92 -6.48
N LEU A 109 0.67 6.80 -5.57
CA LEU A 109 1.23 8.10 -5.91
C LEU A 109 2.64 8.02 -6.53
N VAL A 110 3.41 6.97 -6.24
CA VAL A 110 4.66 6.67 -6.96
C VAL A 110 4.35 6.33 -8.41
N TYR A 111 3.42 5.40 -8.63
CA TYR A 111 3.02 5.01 -9.99
C TYR A 111 2.32 6.15 -10.77
N ALA A 112 1.67 7.08 -10.07
CA ALA A 112 1.13 8.30 -10.67
C ALA A 112 2.20 9.37 -10.96
N GLY A 113 3.47 9.13 -10.63
CA GLY A 113 4.58 10.06 -10.83
C GLY A 113 4.59 11.25 -9.85
N VAL A 114 3.73 11.22 -8.82
CA VAL A 114 3.61 12.30 -7.84
C VAL A 114 4.68 12.17 -6.75
N VAL A 115 5.04 10.95 -6.34
CA VAL A 115 6.02 10.66 -5.28
C VAL A 115 7.24 9.97 -5.90
N GLN A 116 8.42 10.12 -5.29
CA GLN A 116 9.63 9.39 -5.71
C GLN A 116 9.50 7.90 -5.39
N GLU A 117 10.08 7.05 -6.22
CA GLU A 117 10.24 5.64 -5.90
C GLU A 117 10.96 5.46 -4.55
N PRO A 118 10.54 4.49 -3.74
CA PRO A 118 11.19 4.23 -2.45
C PRO A 118 12.64 3.78 -2.67
N THR A 119 13.56 4.26 -1.85
CA THR A 119 14.84 3.57 -1.71
C THR A 119 14.66 2.26 -0.92
N VAL A 120 15.63 1.34 -1.01
CA VAL A 120 15.63 0.09 -0.23
C VAL A 120 15.49 0.37 1.27
N VAL A 121 16.14 1.42 1.77
CA VAL A 121 16.08 1.81 3.19
C VAL A 121 14.69 2.31 3.56
N GLU A 122 14.06 3.14 2.73
CA GLU A 122 12.71 3.64 2.99
C GLU A 122 11.68 2.50 2.97
N MET A 123 11.80 1.58 2.02
CA MET A 123 10.94 0.39 1.96
C MET A 123 11.15 -0.51 3.18
N ALA A 124 12.40 -0.75 3.59
CA ALA A 124 12.70 -1.53 4.79
C ALA A 124 12.12 -0.88 6.06
N GLN A 125 12.20 0.45 6.20
CA GLN A 125 11.57 1.18 7.29
C GLN A 125 10.05 1.00 7.29
N ALA A 126 9.41 1.10 6.12
CA ALA A 126 7.97 0.89 5.99
C ALA A 126 7.56 -0.54 6.35
N ILE A 127 8.31 -1.55 5.90
CA ILE A 127 8.08 -2.97 6.22
C ILE A 127 8.19 -3.22 7.73
N VAL A 128 9.24 -2.68 8.38
CA VAL A 128 9.45 -2.83 9.83
C VAL A 128 8.38 -2.10 10.63
N GLU A 129 7.92 -0.93 10.18
CA GLU A 129 6.86 -0.17 10.85
C GLU A 129 5.50 -0.84 10.72
N LEU A 130 5.20 -1.39 9.55
CA LEU A 130 3.93 -2.08 9.29
C LEU A 130 3.84 -3.44 10.02
N ASP A 131 4.98 -4.11 10.23
CA ASP A 131 5.13 -5.42 10.90
C ASP A 131 4.08 -6.46 10.45
N ALA A 132 3.84 -6.53 9.14
CA ALA A 132 2.77 -7.34 8.54
C ALA A 132 3.32 -8.46 7.63
N GLY A 133 2.59 -8.76 6.55
CA GLY A 133 2.81 -9.94 5.71
C GLY A 133 4.21 -10.03 5.11
N ALA A 134 4.85 -8.91 4.78
CA ALA A 134 6.15 -8.89 4.13
C ALA A 134 7.24 -9.56 4.99
N ILE A 135 7.27 -9.30 6.30
CA ILE A 135 8.20 -9.96 7.23
C ILE A 135 7.96 -11.47 7.26
N ALA A 136 6.69 -11.90 7.24
CA ALA A 136 6.36 -13.32 7.16
C ALA A 136 6.85 -13.95 5.84
N GLY A 137 6.74 -13.23 4.73
CA GLY A 137 7.29 -13.63 3.43
C GLY A 137 8.81 -13.81 3.46
N LEU A 138 9.53 -12.80 3.96
CA LEU A 138 10.99 -12.82 4.10
C LEU A 138 11.49 -13.95 5.00
N ARG A 139 10.78 -14.24 6.10
CA ARG A 139 11.06 -15.41 6.96
C ARG A 139 10.77 -16.73 6.26
N ALA A 140 9.72 -16.80 5.45
CA ALA A 140 9.39 -18.01 4.68
C ALA A 140 10.46 -18.31 3.62
N LEU A 141 11.01 -17.27 2.99
CA LEU A 141 12.13 -17.33 2.04
C LEU A 141 13.51 -17.53 2.70
N LYS A 142 13.58 -17.59 4.04
CA LYS A 142 14.81 -17.75 4.82
C LYS A 142 15.80 -16.59 4.76
N PHE A 143 15.40 -15.42 4.26
CA PHE A 143 16.22 -14.20 4.33
C PHE A 143 16.21 -13.56 5.72
N LEU A 144 15.17 -13.82 6.52
CA LEU A 144 15.11 -13.38 7.92
C LEU A 144 15.03 -14.59 8.85
N THR A 145 15.78 -14.51 9.95
CA THR A 145 15.73 -15.53 11.00
C THR A 145 14.44 -15.40 11.82
N ARG A 146 14.12 -16.46 12.58
CA ARG A 146 13.02 -16.41 13.56
C ARG A 146 13.31 -15.43 14.69
N THR A 147 14.58 -15.26 15.04
CA THR A 147 15.01 -14.37 16.10
C THR A 147 14.98 -12.94 15.59
N TRP A 148 14.06 -12.13 16.12
CA TRP A 148 13.92 -10.75 15.69
C TRP A 148 14.88 -9.85 16.47
N PRO A 149 15.63 -8.94 15.81
CA PRO A 149 16.51 -8.01 16.52
C PRO A 149 15.74 -7.16 17.54
N ALA A 150 16.40 -6.77 18.63
CA ALA A 150 15.76 -6.03 19.72
C ALA A 150 15.46 -4.56 19.35
N THR A 151 16.35 -3.92 18.58
CA THR A 151 16.23 -2.50 18.23
C THR A 151 15.58 -2.30 16.87
N ARG A 152 14.89 -1.17 16.68
CA ARG A 152 14.32 -0.81 15.38
C ARG A 152 15.39 -0.68 14.29
N GLY A 153 16.54 -0.08 14.61
CA GLY A 153 17.65 0.07 13.67
C GLY A 153 18.14 -1.26 13.12
N ALA A 154 18.43 -2.22 14.00
CA ALA A 154 18.88 -3.55 13.59
C ALA A 154 17.82 -4.34 12.80
N LYS A 155 16.52 -4.13 13.08
CA LYS A 155 15.44 -4.70 12.27
C LYS A 155 15.44 -4.14 10.86
N VAL A 156 15.64 -2.82 10.71
CA VAL A 156 15.70 -2.16 9.40
C VAL A 156 16.92 -2.65 8.62
N GLU A 157 18.10 -2.72 9.25
CA GLU A 157 19.31 -3.26 8.62
C GLU A 157 19.10 -4.69 8.11
N ALA A 158 18.55 -5.58 8.93
CA ALA A 158 18.25 -6.95 8.52
C ALA A 158 17.27 -7.03 7.33
N VAL A 159 16.29 -6.11 7.26
CA VAL A 159 15.36 -6.05 6.12
C VAL A 159 16.03 -5.44 4.89
N VAL A 160 16.91 -4.46 5.03
CA VAL A 160 17.70 -3.91 3.91
C VAL A 160 18.56 -5.00 3.29
N GLU A 161 19.29 -5.77 4.10
CA GLU A 161 20.10 -6.91 3.63
C GLU A 161 19.24 -7.95 2.92
N ALA A 162 18.08 -8.29 3.49
CA ALA A 162 17.15 -9.24 2.90
C ALA A 162 16.61 -8.78 1.53
N LEU A 163 16.22 -7.51 1.42
CA LEU A 163 15.74 -6.94 0.15
C LEU A 163 16.86 -6.90 -0.89
N GLY A 164 18.06 -6.47 -0.50
CA GLY A 164 19.23 -6.43 -1.39
C GLY A 164 19.57 -7.81 -1.94
N ALA A 165 19.60 -8.85 -1.09
CA ALA A 165 19.87 -10.21 -1.51
C ALA A 165 18.78 -10.77 -2.46
N ILE A 166 17.51 -10.39 -2.27
CA ILE A 166 16.44 -10.76 -3.21
C ILE A 166 16.64 -10.04 -4.53
N GLN A 167 16.92 -8.74 -4.52
CA GLN A 167 17.13 -7.97 -5.75
C GLN A 167 18.31 -8.53 -6.56
N GLU A 168 19.44 -8.79 -5.91
CA GLU A 168 20.60 -9.46 -6.54
C GLU A 168 20.21 -10.80 -7.15
N LYS A 169 19.44 -11.62 -6.42
CA LYS A 169 18.98 -12.90 -6.94
C LYS A 169 18.05 -12.76 -8.15
N MET A 170 17.21 -11.73 -8.17
CA MET A 170 16.30 -11.44 -9.28
C MET A 170 17.11 -11.00 -10.50
N THR A 171 18.08 -10.09 -10.35
CA THR A 171 18.94 -9.63 -11.45
C THR A 171 19.84 -10.73 -12.01
N ASP A 172 20.22 -11.70 -11.18
CA ASP A 172 20.99 -12.89 -11.62
C ASP A 172 20.13 -13.90 -12.38
N THR A 173 18.81 -13.91 -12.15
CA THR A 173 17.90 -14.94 -12.67
C THR A 173 17.12 -14.47 -13.90
N PHE A 174 16.78 -13.18 -13.94
CA PHE A 174 15.95 -12.57 -14.97
C PHE A 174 16.70 -11.44 -15.68
N THR A 175 16.42 -11.29 -16.96
CA THR A 175 16.90 -10.14 -17.74
C THR A 175 16.21 -8.86 -17.29
N GLU A 176 16.84 -7.71 -17.56
CA GLU A 176 16.23 -6.39 -17.29
C GLU A 176 14.87 -6.24 -17.98
N GLN A 177 14.75 -6.73 -19.22
CA GLN A 177 13.50 -6.68 -19.97
C GLN A 177 12.40 -7.52 -19.31
N GLU A 178 12.70 -8.75 -18.85
CA GLU A 178 11.71 -9.58 -18.16
C GLU A 178 11.26 -8.95 -16.83
N MET A 179 12.18 -8.30 -16.12
CA MET A 179 11.87 -7.58 -14.88
C MET A 179 10.99 -6.35 -15.15
N GLU A 180 11.28 -5.59 -16.20
CA GLU A 180 10.49 -4.43 -16.61
C GLU A 180 9.08 -4.86 -17.06
N GLU A 181 8.98 -5.88 -17.90
CA GLU A 181 7.70 -6.44 -18.36
C GLU A 181 6.86 -7.00 -17.20
N ALA A 182 7.50 -7.57 -16.18
CA ALA A 182 6.85 -8.04 -14.96
C ALA A 182 6.44 -6.89 -14.00
N GLY A 183 6.91 -5.66 -14.23
CA GLY A 183 6.73 -4.55 -13.29
C GLY A 183 7.45 -4.79 -11.96
N PHE A 184 8.66 -5.36 -12.02
CA PHE A 184 9.45 -5.62 -10.83
C PHE A 184 10.05 -4.33 -10.28
N ASP A 185 9.63 -3.97 -9.07
CA ASP A 185 10.12 -2.83 -8.31
C ASP A 185 9.98 -3.13 -6.80
N LEU A 186 10.39 -2.20 -5.93
CA LEU A 186 10.33 -2.42 -4.47
C LEU A 186 8.90 -2.49 -3.92
N LEU A 187 7.93 -1.81 -4.54
CA LEU A 187 6.51 -1.87 -4.15
C LEU A 187 5.89 -3.20 -4.56
N SER A 188 6.16 -3.67 -5.78
CA SER A 188 5.70 -4.97 -6.25
C SER A 188 6.37 -6.12 -5.51
N LEU A 189 7.63 -5.97 -5.10
CA LEU A 189 8.31 -6.91 -4.21
C LEU A 189 7.65 -6.96 -2.82
N GLU A 190 7.39 -5.83 -2.17
CA GLU A 190 6.65 -5.77 -0.89
C GLU A 190 5.29 -6.47 -1.01
N HIS A 191 4.53 -6.11 -2.03
CA HIS A 191 3.20 -6.67 -2.29
C HIS A 191 3.25 -8.18 -2.53
N SER A 192 4.32 -8.67 -3.16
CA SER A 192 4.57 -10.09 -3.43
C SER A 192 4.92 -10.83 -2.14
N LEU A 193 5.85 -10.29 -1.33
CA LEU A 193 6.24 -10.86 -0.03
C LEU A 193 5.05 -10.98 0.92
N CYS A 194 4.18 -9.96 0.95
CA CYS A 194 2.95 -9.96 1.73
C CYS A 194 2.01 -11.13 1.38
N LYS A 195 1.99 -11.55 0.12
CA LYS A 195 1.13 -12.65 -0.37
C LYS A 195 1.86 -14.00 -0.39
N PHE A 196 3.19 -13.99 -0.39
CA PHE A 196 4.03 -15.17 -0.56
C PHE A 196 3.74 -16.25 0.50
N SER A 197 3.68 -15.85 1.78
CA SER A 197 3.39 -16.79 2.87
C SER A 197 2.01 -17.46 2.74
N ARG A 198 1.03 -16.74 2.18
CA ARG A 198 -0.32 -17.26 1.91
C ARG A 198 -0.32 -18.21 0.72
N ALA A 199 0.38 -17.86 -0.35
CA ALA A 199 0.53 -18.71 -1.53
C ALA A 199 1.22 -20.05 -1.18
N LEU A 200 2.26 -20.01 -0.36
CA LEU A 200 2.93 -21.23 0.13
C LEU A 200 1.99 -22.12 0.94
N ARG A 201 1.15 -21.56 1.83
CA ARG A 201 0.18 -22.37 2.58
C ARG A 201 -0.83 -23.08 1.68
N LEU A 202 -1.27 -22.43 0.62
CA LEU A 202 -2.22 -23.01 -0.34
C LEU A 202 -1.57 -24.10 -1.20
N ASN A 203 -0.30 -23.93 -1.60
CA ASN A 203 0.42 -24.89 -2.44
C ASN A 203 1.05 -26.07 -1.67
N VAL A 204 1.37 -25.90 -0.38
CA VAL A 204 1.92 -26.98 0.46
C VAL A 204 0.80 -27.91 0.96
N LEU A 205 -0.43 -27.42 1.13
CA LEU A 205 -1.59 -28.25 1.48
C LEU A 205 -2.32 -28.85 0.27
N SER A 206 -1.93 -28.49 -0.97
CA SER A 206 -2.48 -29.09 -2.18
C SER A 206 -1.61 -30.23 -2.75
N LYS A 207 -0.55 -30.65 -2.04
CA LYS A 207 0.34 -31.75 -2.44
C LYS A 207 0.19 -33.04 -1.62
N ASP A 208 -0.86 -33.13 -0.78
CA ASP A 208 -1.25 -34.36 -0.09
C ASP A 208 -2.73 -34.73 -0.39
N ILE A 209 -3.07 -34.87 -1.69
CA ILE A 209 -4.18 -35.72 -2.18
C ILE A 209 -3.70 -36.42 -3.46
#